data_AF-A0A310S415-F1
#
_entry.id   AF-A0A310S415-F1
#
_cell.length_a   1.000
_cell.length_b   1.000
_cell.length_c   1.000
_cell.angle_alpha   90.00
_cell.angle_beta   90.00
_cell.angle_gamma   90.00
#
_symmetry.space_group_name_H-M   'P 1'
#
loop_
_entity.id
_entity.type
_entity.pdbx_description
1 polymer ?
#
loop_
_entity_poly.entity_id
_entity_poly.type
_entity_poly.pdbx_seq_one_letter_code
_entity_poly.pdbx_strand_id
1 'polypeptide(L)'
;MADISFSSRAYCKIILHAAKYPHCAINGLLLAKQGNKNDGKSVELRIEDVIPLFHICLHVSPMAEVALTMIDQYAISKGLVLAGYYLANENINDLSTDKPAHKIADKIAENCGCTLLVVVS
;
A
#
# COMPACT_ATOMS: atom_id res chain seq x y z
N MET A 1 -8.29 -14.55 11.68
CA MET A 1 -7.50 -13.99 10.56
C MET A 1 -8.43 -13.13 9.74
N ALA A 2 -7.99 -11.94 9.33
CA ALA A 2 -8.76 -11.09 8.43
C ALA A 2 -8.79 -11.73 7.04
N ASP A 3 -9.95 -11.72 6.37
CA ASP A 3 -10.02 -12.13 4.97
C ASP A 3 -9.56 -10.95 4.10
N ILE A 4 -8.55 -11.18 3.27
CA ILE A 4 -7.89 -10.12 2.50
C ILE A 4 -8.12 -10.39 1.03
N SER A 5 -8.72 -9.43 0.33
CA SER A 5 -8.96 -9.53 -1.11
C SER A 5 -8.48 -8.28 -1.85
N PHE A 6 -8.01 -8.47 -3.08
CA PHE A 6 -7.61 -7.38 -3.97
C PHE A 6 -8.59 -7.27 -5.14
N SER A 7 -8.99 -6.06 -5.50
CA SER A 7 -9.66 -5.81 -6.77
C SER A 7 -8.71 -6.13 -7.94
N SER A 8 -9.27 -6.52 -9.09
CA SER A 8 -8.49 -6.75 -10.31
C SER A 8 -7.68 -5.52 -10.70
N ARG A 9 -8.26 -4.32 -10.55
CA ARG A 9 -7.60 -3.04 -10.80
C ARG A 9 -6.39 -2.83 -9.88
N ALA A 10 -6.56 -3.04 -8.58
CA ALA A 10 -5.48 -2.91 -7.60
C ALA A 10 -4.32 -3.84 -7.97
N TYR A 11 -4.63 -5.12 -8.17
CA TYR A 11 -3.65 -6.14 -8.52
C TYR A 11 -2.92 -5.81 -9.83
N CYS A 12 -3.66 -5.50 -10.91
CA CYS A 12 -3.06 -5.15 -12.19
C CYS A 12 -2.15 -3.93 -12.10
N LYS A 13 -2.52 -2.89 -11.35
CA LYS A 13 -1.66 -1.70 -11.17
C LYS A 13 -0.35 -2.03 -10.46
N ILE A 14 -0.36 -2.90 -9.44
CA ILE A 14 0.85 -3.35 -8.76
C ILE A 14 1.79 -4.02 -9.75
N ILE A 15 1.28 -5.03 -10.48
CA ILE A 15 2.07 -5.82 -11.43
C ILE A 15 2.56 -4.95 -12.60
N LEU A 16 1.72 -4.04 -13.11
CA LEU A 16 2.11 -3.09 -14.16
C LEU A 16 3.17 -2.08 -13.66
N HIS A 17 3.13 -1.66 -12.39
CA HIS A 17 4.17 -0.80 -11.83
C HIS A 17 5.52 -1.54 -11.81
N ALA A 18 5.54 -2.79 -11.34
CA ALA A 18 6.74 -3.62 -11.31
C ALA A 18 7.28 -3.89 -12.73
N ALA A 19 6.39 -4.27 -13.66
CA ALA A 19 6.77 -4.56 -15.04
C ALA A 19 7.23 -3.30 -15.81
N LYS A 20 6.74 -2.11 -15.45
CA LYS A 20 7.20 -0.85 -16.04
C LYS A 20 8.64 -0.50 -15.62
N TYR A 21 9.06 -0.92 -14.43
CA TYR A 21 10.38 -0.65 -13.87
C TYR A 21 11.03 -1.94 -13.34
N PRO A 22 11.35 -2.91 -14.22
CA PRO A 22 11.75 -4.26 -13.80
C PRO A 22 13.17 -4.33 -13.22
N HIS A 23 13.94 -3.26 -13.34
CA HIS A 23 15.36 -3.19 -12.98
C HIS A 23 15.60 -2.39 -11.69
N CYS A 24 14.56 -1.98 -10.97
CA CYS A 24 14.71 -1.24 -9.74
C CYS A 24 13.61 -1.58 -8.74
N ALA A 25 13.87 -1.27 -7.47
CA ALA A 25 12.86 -1.38 -6.44
C ALA A 25 11.72 -0.37 -6.69
N ILE A 26 10.50 -0.79 -6.36
CA ILE A 26 9.31 0.06 -6.46
C ILE A 26 8.51 0.05 -5.18
N ASN A 27 7.69 1.07 -4.98
CA ASN A 27 6.71 1.08 -3.90
C ASN A 27 5.40 1.76 -4.26
N GLY A 28 4.42 1.62 -3.37
CA GLY A 28 3.18 2.36 -3.44
C GLY A 28 2.25 2.12 -2.27
N LEU A 29 1.08 2.74 -2.33
CA LEU A 29 0.09 2.72 -1.25
C LEU A 29 -1.16 1.95 -1.66
N LEU A 30 -1.73 1.24 -0.70
CA LEU A 30 -2.95 0.45 -0.85
C LEU A 30 -4.14 1.26 -0.33
N LEU A 31 -5.22 1.28 -1.10
CA LEU A 31 -6.48 1.93 -0.75
C LEU A 31 -7.58 0.90 -0.58
N ALA A 32 -8.25 0.93 0.57
CA ALA A 32 -9.40 0.07 0.85
C ALA A 32 -10.67 0.90 1.04
N LYS A 33 -11.82 0.25 0.91
CA LYS A 33 -13.06 0.82 1.46
C LYS A 33 -12.98 0.81 2.98
N GLN A 34 -13.55 1.84 3.59
CA GLN A 34 -13.75 1.84 5.03
C GLN A 34 -14.77 0.74 5.38
N GLY A 35 -14.31 -0.36 5.96
CA GLY A 35 -15.20 -1.41 6.45
C GLY A 35 -16.04 -0.89 7.63
N ASN A 36 -17.35 -1.14 7.61
CA ASN A 36 -18.19 -0.85 8.76
C ASN A 36 -17.72 -1.72 9.93
N LYS A 37 -17.33 -1.10 11.05
CA LYS A 37 -17.00 -1.74 12.34
C LYS A 37 -18.24 -2.38 13.01
N ASN A 38 -19.18 -2.93 12.25
CA ASN A 38 -20.37 -3.53 12.80
C ASN A 38 -20.33 -5.06 12.64
N ASP A 39 -20.38 -5.69 13.82
CA ASP A 39 -21.05 -6.96 14.07
C ASP A 39 -20.22 -8.24 13.90
N GLY A 40 -19.30 -8.48 14.85
CA GLY A 40 -18.83 -9.82 15.29
C GLY A 40 -18.22 -10.77 14.25
N LYS A 41 -18.20 -10.40 12.96
CA LYS A 41 -17.69 -11.15 11.83
C LYS A 41 -16.25 -10.76 11.56
N SER A 42 -15.48 -11.75 11.12
CA SER A 42 -14.10 -11.61 10.65
C SER A 42 -13.92 -10.34 9.83
N VAL A 43 -12.93 -9.51 10.20
CA VAL A 43 -12.60 -8.26 9.50
C VAL A 43 -12.24 -8.61 8.04
N GLU A 44 -13.09 -8.22 7.10
CA GLU A 44 -12.82 -8.34 5.67
C GLU A 44 -12.11 -7.06 5.20
N LEU A 45 -10.91 -7.18 4.67
CA LEU A 45 -10.13 -6.08 4.12
C LEU A 45 -10.03 -6.22 2.60
N ARG A 46 -10.85 -5.45 1.91
CA ARG A 46 -10.87 -5.39 0.44
C ARG A 46 -10.09 -4.18 -0.07
N ILE A 47 -8.95 -4.44 -0.73
CA ILE A 47 -8.16 -3.43 -1.42
C ILE A 47 -8.85 -3.09 -2.75
N GLU A 48 -9.41 -1.90 -2.84
CA GLU A 48 -10.16 -1.45 -4.01
C GLU A 48 -9.24 -0.85 -5.09
N ASP A 49 -8.17 -0.17 -4.65
CA ASP A 49 -7.22 0.46 -5.57
C ASP A 49 -5.83 0.59 -4.96
N VAL A 50 -4.85 0.90 -5.79
CA VAL A 50 -3.49 1.26 -5.36
C VAL A 50 -2.99 2.52 -6.07
N ILE A 51 -2.04 3.19 -5.43
CA ILE A 51 -1.31 4.32 -6.01
C ILE A 51 0.18 3.98 -6.04
N PRO A 52 0.73 3.68 -7.23
CA PRO A 52 2.18 3.63 -7.46
C PRO A 52 2.87 4.94 -7.03
N LEU A 53 3.92 4.84 -6.22
CA LEU A 53 4.65 6.00 -5.71
C LEU A 53 5.98 6.20 -6.45
N PHE A 54 7.01 5.46 -6.05
CA PHE A 54 8.38 5.71 -6.46
C PHE A 54 9.03 4.45 -7.06
N HIS A 55 10.00 4.68 -7.92
CA HIS A 55 10.87 3.70 -8.56
C HIS A 55 12.35 4.17 -8.60
N ILE A 56 12.61 5.32 -7.95
CA ILE A 56 13.93 5.94 -7.76
C ILE A 56 13.87 6.64 -6.40
N CYS A 57 14.96 6.58 -5.63
CA CYS A 57 15.07 7.29 -4.36
C CYS A 57 13.88 7.06 -3.39
N LEU A 58 13.51 5.79 -3.19
CA LEU A 58 12.31 5.38 -2.44
C LEU A 58 12.26 5.89 -0.99
N HIS A 59 13.42 6.21 -0.41
CA HIS A 59 13.59 6.54 1.00
C HIS A 59 13.79 8.03 1.28
N VAL A 60 13.42 8.90 0.34
CA VAL A 60 13.52 10.36 0.52
C VAL A 60 12.27 10.86 1.25
N SER A 61 12.40 11.07 2.56
CA SER A 61 11.27 11.42 3.46
C SER A 61 10.39 12.56 2.96
N PRO A 62 10.92 13.69 2.45
CA PRO A 62 10.07 14.80 1.99
C PRO A 62 9.04 14.39 0.94
N MET A 63 9.43 13.53 0.00
CA MET A 63 8.51 13.09 -1.07
C MET A 63 7.48 12.10 -0.54
N ALA A 64 7.87 11.21 0.38
CA ALA A 64 6.95 10.28 1.02
C ALA A 64 5.90 11.01 1.87
N GLU A 65 6.28 12.02 2.63
CA GLU A 65 5.37 12.82 3.48
C GLU A 65 4.33 13.60 2.66
N VAL A 66 4.79 14.25 1.58
CA VAL A 66 3.89 14.97 0.67
C VAL A 66 2.93 13.99 -0.03
N ALA A 67 3.45 12.86 -0.52
CA ALA A 67 2.64 11.85 -1.18
C ALA A 67 1.58 11.25 -0.25
N LEU A 68 1.95 10.88 0.99
CA LEU A 68 1.02 10.39 1.99
C LEU A 68 -0.11 11.39 2.25
N THR A 69 0.23 12.67 2.42
CA THR A 69 -0.76 13.73 2.66
C THR A 69 -1.73 13.90 1.49
N MET A 70 -1.20 13.98 0.26
CA MET A 70 -2.02 14.14 -0.95
C MET A 70 -2.92 12.93 -1.21
N ILE A 71 -2.39 11.73 -0.97
CA ILE A 71 -3.12 10.48 -1.21
C ILE A 71 -4.18 10.26 -0.15
N ASP A 72 -3.93 10.61 1.11
CA ASP A 72 -4.92 10.55 2.17
C ASP A 72 -6.14 11.43 1.83
N GLN A 73 -5.90 12.69 1.46
CA GLN A 73 -6.96 13.60 1.00
C GLN A 73 -7.71 13.06 -0.24
N TYR A 74 -6.98 12.51 -1.20
CA TYR A 74 -7.58 11.88 -2.38
C TYR A 74 -8.45 10.67 -1.99
N ALA A 75 -7.96 9.80 -1.10
CA ALA A 75 -8.68 8.61 -0.65
C ALA A 75 -10.00 9.00 0.04
N ILE A 76 -9.94 9.98 0.96
CA ILE A 76 -11.12 10.53 1.64
C ILE A 76 -12.14 11.06 0.62
N SER A 77 -11.69 11.80 -0.40
CA SER A 77 -12.58 12.32 -1.46
C SER A 77 -13.28 11.23 -2.28
N LYS A 78 -12.76 9.99 -2.25
CA LYS A 78 -13.32 8.81 -2.93
C LYS A 78 -14.02 7.85 -1.98
N GLY A 79 -14.16 8.18 -0.69
CA GLY A 79 -14.72 7.28 0.32
C GLY A 79 -13.84 6.05 0.58
N LEU A 80 -12.53 6.19 0.37
CA LEU A 80 -11.52 5.17 0.61
C LEU A 80 -10.63 5.60 1.78
N VAL A 81 -9.87 4.65 2.31
CA VAL A 81 -8.87 4.87 3.36
C VAL A 81 -7.53 4.29 2.93
N LEU A 82 -6.44 4.89 3.43
CA LEU A 82 -5.12 4.30 3.35
C LEU A 82 -5.08 3.02 4.18
N ALA A 83 -4.85 1.90 3.50
CA ALA A 83 -4.93 0.56 4.08
C ALA A 83 -3.60 -0.17 4.13
N GLY A 84 -2.54 0.40 3.56
CA GLY A 84 -1.24 -0.24 3.56
C GLY A 84 -0.25 0.30 2.56
N TYR A 85 0.85 -0.42 2.48
CA TYR A 85 2.00 -0.13 1.63
C TYR A 85 2.43 -1.41 0.92
N TYR A 86 2.82 -1.28 -0.35
CA TYR A 86 3.43 -2.36 -1.09
C TYR A 86 4.83 -1.98 -1.56
N LEU A 87 5.70 -2.98 -1.66
CA LEU A 87 7.04 -2.85 -2.21
C LEU A 87 7.37 -4.05 -3.11
N ALA A 88 8.27 -3.81 -4.05
CA ALA A 88 9.00 -4.86 -4.75
C ALA A 88 10.48 -4.49 -4.69
N ASN A 89 11.32 -5.43 -4.27
CA ASN A 89 12.76 -5.21 -4.26
C ASN A 89 13.34 -5.38 -5.67
N GLU A 90 14.54 -4.83 -5.89
CA GLU A 90 15.23 -4.95 -7.18
C GLU A 90 15.58 -6.41 -7.52
N ASN A 91 15.89 -7.22 -6.50
CA ASN A 91 16.13 -8.64 -6.66
C ASN A 91 14.84 -9.42 -6.42
N ILE A 92 14.41 -10.20 -7.43
CA ILE A 92 13.19 -11.02 -7.37
C ILE A 92 13.19 -12.06 -6.24
N ASN A 93 14.37 -12.49 -5.80
CA ASN A 93 14.49 -13.46 -4.70
C ASN A 93 14.54 -12.79 -3.32
N ASP A 94 14.65 -11.46 -3.27
CA ASP A 94 14.71 -10.70 -2.03
C ASP A 94 13.30 -10.25 -1.63
N LEU A 95 12.72 -10.91 -0.65
CA LEU A 95 11.42 -10.55 -0.07
C LEU A 95 11.56 -9.80 1.26
N SER A 96 12.77 -9.32 1.58
CA SER A 96 13.00 -8.59 2.81
C SER A 96 12.32 -7.23 2.81
N THR A 97 11.86 -6.82 3.98
CA THR A 97 11.24 -5.52 4.21
C THR A 97 12.19 -4.65 5.02
N ASP A 98 12.44 -3.44 4.57
CA ASP A 98 13.41 -2.53 5.18
C ASP A 98 12.79 -1.63 6.27
N LYS A 99 13.63 -0.94 7.05
CA LYS A 99 13.18 -0.04 8.13
C LYS A 99 12.27 1.10 7.62
N PRO A 100 12.59 1.78 6.50
CA PRO A 100 11.69 2.75 5.89
C PRO A 100 10.28 2.24 5.60
N ALA A 101 10.13 1.03 5.02
CA ALA A 101 8.80 0.46 4.76
C ALA A 101 7.98 0.27 6.04
N HIS A 102 8.62 -0.20 7.12
CA HIS A 102 7.95 -0.34 8.41
C HIS A 102 7.52 1.01 8.99
N LYS A 103 8.37 2.05 8.94
CA LYS A 103 7.98 3.38 9.42
C LYS A 103 6.76 3.95 8.70
N ILE A 104 6.68 3.73 7.38
CA ILE A 104 5.52 4.16 6.59
C ILE A 104 4.28 3.35 6.98
N ALA A 105 4.42 2.02 7.10
CA ALA A 105 3.33 1.15 7.52
C ALA A 105 2.82 1.50 8.93
N ASP A 106 3.72 1.75 9.89
CA ASP A 106 3.38 2.18 11.25
C ASP A 106 2.60 3.51 11.21
N LYS A 107 3.04 4.46 10.38
CA LYS A 107 2.36 5.74 10.23
C LYS A 107 0.95 5.59 9.66
N ILE A 108 0.75 4.64 8.75
CA ILE A 108 -0.58 4.32 8.22
C ILE A 108 -1.44 3.62 9.30
N ALA A 109 -0.83 2.76 10.11
CA ALA A 109 -1.51 2.01 11.17
C ALA A 109 -2.02 2.90 12.31
N GLU A 110 -1.39 4.05 12.57
CA GLU A 110 -1.93 5.07 13.50
C GLU A 110 -3.34 5.53 13.11
N ASN A 111 -3.63 5.59 11.80
CA ASN A 111 -4.89 6.08 11.26
C ASN A 111 -5.84 4.95 10.85
N CYS A 112 -5.33 3.73 10.62
CA CYS A 112 -6.09 2.57 10.15
C CYS A 112 -5.86 1.34 11.03
N GLY A 113 -6.94 0.82 11.63
CA GLY A 113 -6.86 -0.33 12.54
C GLY A 113 -6.46 -1.67 11.89
N CYS A 114 -6.38 -1.75 10.57
CA CYS A 114 -5.91 -2.91 9.82
C CYS A 114 -5.05 -2.44 8.65
N THR A 115 -3.72 -2.42 8.85
CA THR A 115 -2.75 -2.00 7.85
C THR A 115 -2.02 -3.21 7.28
N LEU A 116 -1.82 -3.23 5.96
CA LEU A 116 -1.08 -4.28 5.25
C LEU A 116 0.28 -3.80 4.76
N LEU A 117 1.26 -4.69 4.88
CA LEU A 117 2.55 -4.58 4.22
C LEU A 117 2.65 -5.71 3.20
N VAL A 118 2.75 -5.37 1.92
CA VAL A 118 2.74 -6.34 0.81
C VAL A 118 4.10 -6.33 0.10
N VAL A 119 4.69 -7.50 -0.05
CA VAL A 119 5.91 -7.69 -0.85
C VAL A 119 5.52 -8.39 -2.16
N VAL A 120 5.93 -7.82 -3.28
CA VAL A 120 5.66 -8.33 -4.63
C VAL A 120 6.88 -9.11 -5.11
N SER A 121 6.66 -10.34 -5.59
CA SER A 121 7.66 -11.23 -6.18
C SER A 121 7.29 -11.61 -7.61
#